data_AF-A0A1V9YNA0-F1
#
_entry.id   AF-A0A1V9YNA0-F1
#
_cell.length_a   1.000
_cell.length_b   1.000
_cell.length_c   1.000
_cell.angle_alpha   90.00
_cell.angle_beta   90.00
_cell.angle_gamma   90.00
#
_symmetry.space_group_name_H-M   'P 1'
#
loop_
_entity.id
_entity.type
_entity.pdbx_description
1 polymer ?
#
loop_
_entity_poly.entity_id
_entity_poly.type
_entity_poly.pdbx_seq_one_letter_code
_entity_poly.pdbx_strand_id
1 'polypeptide(L)'
;MRATAVVIVSCAGLSLGAHAATSKGNLDACTDFSKYAEVIAAAKDSQAKCAADCGVTLEEFQTRVNETVAEIDIYSKSANCATLHKSIQKAFGAVQPPCAVETHPKVISTTDLAAMTFEQWVTFLKAKATDAASTSSSHSDNKSTPAAPNDKPATVTTTPTASKPSAVSGAPVVALGLISIAIMAIAAL
;
A
#
# COMPACT_ATOMS: atom_id res chain seq x y z
N MET A 1 -18.88 -22.56 5.14
CA MET A 1 -18.02 -21.57 5.82
C MET A 1 -16.77 -21.41 4.97
N ARG A 2 -16.68 -20.37 4.13
CA ARG A 2 -15.43 -20.08 3.39
C ARG A 2 -14.53 -19.38 4.39
N ALA A 3 -13.47 -20.05 4.83
CA ALA A 3 -12.42 -19.42 5.61
C ALA A 3 -11.78 -18.36 4.70
N THR A 4 -12.06 -17.09 4.98
CA THR A 4 -11.35 -15.98 4.38
C THR A 4 -9.92 -16.09 4.89
N ALA A 5 -9.05 -16.72 4.11
CA ALA A 5 -7.64 -16.74 4.38
C ALA A 5 -7.17 -15.29 4.29
N VAL A 6 -7.01 -14.64 5.44
CA VAL A 6 -6.30 -13.37 5.53
C VAL A 6 -4.86 -13.72 5.21
N VAL A 7 -4.49 -13.55 3.95
CA VAL A 7 -3.12 -13.69 3.49
C VAL A 7 -2.39 -12.44 3.99
N ILE A 8 -1.98 -12.48 5.26
CA ILE A 8 -1.14 -11.44 5.86
C ILE A 8 0.24 -11.60 5.23
N VAL A 9 0.45 -10.97 4.08
CA VAL A 9 1.80 -10.88 3.49
C VAL A 9 2.48 -9.70 4.13
N SER A 10 3.04 -9.98 5.29
CA SER A 10 3.61 -8.99 6.20
C SER A 10 5.03 -8.57 5.86
N CYS A 11 5.60 -9.02 4.73
CA CYS A 11 6.97 -8.68 4.34
C CYS A 11 7.24 -7.18 4.03
N ALA A 12 6.24 -6.31 4.22
CA ALA A 12 6.34 -4.86 3.98
C ALA A 12 5.12 -4.07 4.51
N GLY A 13 4.49 -4.52 5.61
CA GLY A 13 3.33 -3.81 6.17
C GLY A 13 2.10 -3.69 5.24
N LEU A 14 2.04 -4.44 4.13
CA LEU A 14 0.80 -4.64 3.41
C LEU A 14 -0.02 -5.70 4.16
N SER A 15 -0.81 -5.26 5.12
CA SER A 15 -1.96 -6.05 5.55
C SER A 15 -2.96 -6.07 4.39
N LEU A 16 -2.87 -7.08 3.51
CA LEU A 16 -3.93 -7.38 2.55
C LEU A 16 -5.12 -7.99 3.31
N GLY A 17 -5.83 -7.14 4.06
CA GLY A 17 -7.13 -7.49 4.59
C GLY A 17 -8.12 -7.59 3.44
N ALA A 18 -8.97 -8.62 3.46
CA ALA A 18 -10.15 -8.69 2.62
C ALA A 18 -11.21 -7.69 3.13
N HIS A 19 -10.89 -6.41 3.07
CA HIS A 19 -11.81 -5.31 3.32
C HIS A 19 -12.32 -4.82 1.96
N ALA A 20 -13.60 -4.46 1.91
CA ALA A 20 -14.27 -4.11 0.66
C ALA A 20 -13.70 -2.80 0.12
N ALA A 21 -12.70 -2.92 -0.76
CA ALA A 21 -12.15 -1.80 -1.52
C ALA A 21 -13.26 -1.04 -2.22
N THR A 22 -13.38 0.25 -1.91
CA THR A 22 -14.18 1.14 -2.76
C THR A 22 -13.43 1.28 -4.08
N SER A 23 -14.01 0.76 -5.16
CA SER A 23 -13.32 0.57 -6.44
C SER A 23 -12.73 1.88 -6.98
N LYS A 24 -11.41 1.93 -7.14
CA LYS A 24 -10.74 2.99 -7.86
C LYS A 24 -10.62 2.55 -9.32
N GLY A 25 -11.48 3.09 -10.19
CA GLY A 25 -11.39 2.86 -11.64
C GLY A 25 -11.92 1.52 -12.14
N ASN A 26 -13.14 1.12 -11.76
CA ASN A 26 -13.80 -0.13 -12.22
C ASN A 26 -13.06 -1.45 -11.89
N LEU A 27 -12.05 -1.44 -11.01
CA LEU A 27 -11.41 -2.66 -10.54
C LEU A 27 -12.15 -3.23 -9.31
N ASP A 28 -12.48 -4.52 -9.36
CA ASP A 28 -13.02 -5.25 -8.23
C ASP A 28 -11.96 -5.44 -7.14
N ALA A 29 -12.39 -5.53 -5.88
CA ALA A 29 -11.50 -5.86 -4.77
C ALA A 29 -10.88 -7.26 -4.98
N CYS A 30 -9.60 -7.41 -4.64
CA CYS A 30 -8.94 -8.70 -4.77
C CYS A 30 -9.54 -9.74 -3.82
N THR A 31 -10.05 -10.85 -4.37
CA THR A 31 -10.61 -11.97 -3.59
C THR A 31 -9.75 -13.23 -3.60
N ASP A 32 -8.79 -13.34 -4.53
CA ASP A 32 -7.91 -14.51 -4.68
C ASP A 32 -6.45 -14.08 -4.80
N PHE A 33 -5.63 -14.50 -3.83
CA PHE A 33 -4.18 -14.28 -3.79
C PHE A 33 -3.40 -15.59 -3.88
N SER A 34 -4.02 -16.69 -4.32
CA SER A 34 -3.36 -18.00 -4.36
C SER A 34 -2.10 -17.98 -5.23
N LYS A 35 -2.14 -17.31 -6.38
CA LYS A 35 -0.97 -17.15 -7.27
C LYS A 35 0.09 -16.22 -6.71
N TYR A 36 -0.33 -15.18 -6.01
CA TYR A 36 0.59 -14.34 -5.27
C TYR A 36 1.36 -15.17 -4.22
N ALA A 37 0.62 -15.95 -3.40
CA ALA A 37 1.20 -16.78 -2.35
C ALA A 37 2.15 -17.85 -2.91
N GLU A 38 1.81 -18.47 -4.04
CA GLU A 38 2.67 -19.44 -4.74
C GLU A 38 4.03 -18.83 -5.14
N VAL A 39 4.02 -17.64 -5.75
CA VAL A 39 5.25 -16.94 -6.17
C VAL A 39 6.07 -16.49 -4.96
N ILE A 40 5.44 -16.00 -3.90
CA ILE A 40 6.14 -15.59 -2.68
C ILE A 40 6.74 -16.80 -1.96
N ALA A 41 6.03 -17.93 -1.88
CA ALA A 41 6.56 -19.17 -1.30
C ALA A 41 7.81 -19.65 -2.04
N ALA A 42 7.83 -19.54 -3.38
CA ALA A 42 9.01 -19.85 -4.19
C ALA A 42 10.19 -18.87 -3.97
N ALA A 43 9.93 -17.68 -3.41
CA ALA A 43 10.94 -16.66 -3.10
C ALA A 43 11.48 -16.75 -1.66
N LYS A 44 11.27 -17.87 -0.95
CA LYS A 44 11.65 -18.04 0.47
C LYS A 44 13.14 -17.73 0.74
N ASP A 45 14.04 -18.11 -0.16
CA ASP A 45 15.48 -17.83 0.00
C ASP A 45 15.80 -16.33 -0.08
N SER A 46 15.09 -15.58 -0.94
CA SER A 46 15.23 -14.13 -1.04
C SER A 46 14.63 -13.43 0.19
N GLN A 47 13.53 -13.97 0.73
CA GLN A 47 12.96 -13.49 1.99
C GLN A 47 13.94 -13.66 3.14
N ALA A 48 14.54 -14.85 3.29
CA ALA A 48 15.49 -15.13 4.36
C ALA A 48 16.73 -14.21 4.30
N LYS A 49 17.26 -13.95 3.10
CA LYS A 49 18.39 -13.02 2.91
C LYS A 49 18.01 -11.57 3.22
N CYS A 50 16.84 -11.12 2.77
CA CYS A 50 16.37 -9.77 3.10
C CYS A 50 16.12 -9.59 4.61
N ALA A 51 15.52 -10.60 5.26
CA ALA A 51 15.31 -10.61 6.71
C ALA A 51 16.65 -10.50 7.46
N ALA A 52 17.65 -11.28 7.05
CA ALA A 52 19.00 -11.22 7.62
C ALA A 52 19.66 -9.84 7.46
N ASP A 53 19.55 -9.22 6.27
CA ASP A 53 20.06 -7.86 6.04
C ASP A 53 19.33 -6.81 6.89
N CYS A 54 18.06 -7.06 7.24
CA CYS A 54 17.28 -6.22 8.15
C CYS A 54 17.52 -6.52 9.64
N GLY A 55 18.37 -7.50 9.96
CA GLY A 55 18.69 -7.87 11.35
C GLY A 55 17.55 -8.58 12.08
N VAL A 56 16.65 -9.26 11.36
CA VAL A 56 15.49 -9.98 11.92
C VAL A 56 15.46 -11.43 11.43
N THR A 57 14.74 -12.30 12.14
CA THR A 57 14.47 -13.66 11.67
C THR A 57 13.47 -13.66 10.52
N LEU A 58 13.45 -14.74 9.72
CA LEU A 58 12.45 -14.90 8.65
C LEU A 58 11.02 -14.89 9.21
N GLU A 59 10.80 -15.50 10.39
CA GLU A 59 9.48 -15.53 11.03
C GLU A 59 9.03 -14.13 11.46
N GLU A 60 9.92 -13.35 12.10
CA GLU A 60 9.64 -11.95 12.42
C GLU A 60 9.38 -11.15 11.14
N PHE A 61 10.20 -11.32 10.10
CA PHE A 61 10.02 -10.62 8.83
C PHE A 61 8.67 -10.93 8.17
N GLN A 62 8.19 -12.18 8.27
CA GLN A 62 6.91 -12.61 7.69
C GLN A 62 5.69 -12.23 8.51
N THR A 63 5.84 -11.96 9.81
CA THR A 63 4.74 -11.65 10.72
C THR A 63 4.68 -10.19 11.15
N ARG A 64 5.75 -9.43 10.88
CA ARG A 64 5.87 -8.02 11.24
C ARG A 64 4.76 -7.20 10.59
N VAL A 65 4.13 -6.36 11.40
CA VAL A 65 3.15 -5.37 10.96
C VAL A 65 3.65 -4.01 11.43
N ASN A 66 3.54 -2.99 10.56
CA ASN A 66 3.92 -1.60 10.85
C ASN A 66 5.43 -1.39 11.04
N GLU A 67 6.20 -1.51 9.97
CA GLU A 67 7.62 -1.15 9.95
C GLU A 67 7.81 0.36 10.21
N THR A 68 8.81 0.68 11.02
CA THR A 68 9.22 2.06 11.24
C THR A 68 9.98 2.61 10.03
N VAL A 69 10.05 3.94 9.89
CA VAL A 69 10.83 4.59 8.82
C VAL A 69 12.31 4.16 8.86
N ALA A 70 12.87 3.98 10.05
CA ALA A 70 14.26 3.53 10.23
C ALA A 70 14.48 2.10 9.71
N GLU A 71 13.52 1.20 9.93
CA GLU A 71 13.58 -0.17 9.40
C GLU A 71 13.43 -0.19 7.87
N ILE A 72 12.56 0.67 7.34
CA ILE A 72 12.41 0.84 5.89
C ILE A 72 13.69 1.42 5.26
N ASP A 73 14.42 2.28 5.97
CA ASP A 73 15.72 2.77 5.52
C ASP A 73 16.77 1.66 5.42
N ILE A 74 16.76 0.70 6.35
CA ILE A 74 17.63 -0.49 6.28
C ILE A 74 17.23 -1.35 5.08
N TYR A 75 15.95 -1.65 4.94
CA TYR A 75 15.38 -2.39 3.81
C TYR A 75 15.78 -1.78 2.46
N SER A 76 15.69 -0.45 2.31
CA SER A 76 16.00 0.27 1.07
C SER A 76 17.46 0.18 0.62
N LYS A 77 18.38 -0.15 1.53
CA LYS A 77 19.82 -0.24 1.25
C LYS A 77 20.26 -1.67 0.93
N SER A 78 19.41 -2.67 1.14
CA SER A 78 19.72 -4.08 0.93
C SER A 78 19.47 -4.51 -0.53
N ALA A 79 20.52 -5.05 -1.17
CA ALA A 79 20.41 -5.68 -2.48
C ALA A 79 19.57 -6.97 -2.44
N ASN A 80 19.56 -7.69 -1.32
CA ASN A 80 18.71 -8.87 -1.13
C ASN A 80 17.23 -8.47 -1.02
N CYS A 81 16.92 -7.36 -0.35
CA CYS A 81 15.57 -6.81 -0.29
C CYS A 81 15.10 -6.26 -1.65
N ALA A 82 15.98 -5.63 -2.42
CA ALA A 82 15.68 -5.27 -3.82
C ALA A 82 15.41 -6.51 -4.69
N THR A 83 16.11 -7.62 -4.43
CA THR A 83 15.86 -8.91 -5.11
C THR A 83 14.51 -9.50 -4.71
N LEU A 84 14.18 -9.49 -3.41
CA LEU A 84 12.87 -9.90 -2.91
C LEU A 84 11.75 -9.06 -3.53
N HIS A 85 11.95 -7.74 -3.67
CA HIS A 85 10.97 -6.86 -4.31
C HIS A 85 10.65 -7.27 -5.74
N LYS A 86 11.61 -7.75 -6.54
CA LYS A 86 11.33 -8.30 -7.88
C LYS A 86 10.40 -9.52 -7.81
N SER A 87 10.55 -10.36 -6.79
CA SER A 87 9.62 -11.47 -6.54
C SER A 87 8.22 -10.99 -6.16
N ILE A 88 8.12 -9.90 -5.38
CA ILE A 88 6.85 -9.26 -5.02
C ILE A 88 6.17 -8.68 -6.27
N GLN A 89 6.90 -7.98 -7.15
CA GLN A 89 6.38 -7.49 -8.43
C GLN A 89 5.83 -8.64 -9.28
N LYS A 90 6.59 -9.75 -9.40
CA LYS A 90 6.17 -10.95 -10.12
C LYS A 90 4.92 -11.56 -9.49
N ALA A 91 4.83 -11.58 -8.17
CA ALA A 91 3.68 -12.12 -7.44
C ALA A 91 2.42 -11.30 -7.70
N PHE A 92 2.50 -9.95 -7.67
CA PHE A 92 1.37 -9.09 -8.01
C PHE A 92 0.98 -9.21 -9.49
N GLY A 93 1.96 -9.35 -10.40
CA GLY A 93 1.69 -9.58 -11.82
C GLY A 93 1.05 -10.94 -12.13
N ALA A 94 1.15 -11.90 -11.21
CA ALA A 94 0.51 -13.21 -11.32
C ALA A 94 -0.95 -13.22 -10.86
N VAL A 95 -1.44 -12.15 -10.22
CA VAL A 95 -2.85 -12.02 -9.82
C VAL A 95 -3.69 -11.69 -11.05
N GLN A 96 -4.59 -12.59 -11.42
CA GLN A 96 -5.45 -12.49 -12.60
C GLN A 96 -6.91 -12.86 -12.22
N PRO A 97 -7.90 -12.02 -12.55
CA PRO A 97 -7.78 -10.71 -13.19
C PRO A 97 -7.10 -9.66 -12.28
N PRO A 98 -6.59 -8.53 -12.83
CA PRO A 98 -6.14 -7.42 -12.01
C PRO A 98 -7.25 -6.93 -11.09
N CYS A 99 -6.88 -6.54 -9.88
CA CYS A 99 -7.83 -6.19 -8.85
C CYS A 99 -7.28 -5.08 -7.95
N ALA A 100 -8.17 -4.47 -7.18
CA ALA A 100 -7.86 -3.41 -6.23
C ALA A 100 -7.39 -4.00 -4.89
N VAL A 101 -6.24 -3.52 -4.41
CA VAL A 101 -5.69 -3.80 -3.08
C VAL A 101 -5.88 -2.56 -2.21
N GLU A 102 -6.50 -2.74 -1.05
CA GLU A 102 -6.56 -1.67 -0.06
C GLU A 102 -5.22 -1.53 0.65
N THR A 103 -4.65 -0.35 0.55
CA THR A 103 -3.39 0.00 1.18
C THR A 103 -3.57 1.32 1.90
N HIS A 104 -4.17 1.34 3.10
CA HIS A 104 -4.44 2.59 3.84
C HIS A 104 -3.28 3.59 3.75
N PRO A 105 -3.52 4.84 3.29
CA PRO A 105 -4.81 5.46 2.93
C PRO A 105 -5.24 5.33 1.45
N LYS A 106 -4.51 4.58 0.60
CA LYS A 106 -4.72 4.49 -0.84
C LYS A 106 -5.26 3.13 -1.27
N VAL A 107 -6.08 3.12 -2.32
CA VAL A 107 -6.37 1.90 -3.10
C VAL A 107 -5.45 1.89 -4.31
N ILE A 108 -4.77 0.77 -4.54
CA ILE A 108 -3.82 0.57 -5.64
C ILE A 108 -4.12 -0.74 -6.37
N SER A 109 -3.93 -0.79 -7.69
CA SER A 109 -4.16 -2.03 -8.44
C SER A 109 -2.99 -3.00 -8.31
N THR A 110 -3.24 -4.30 -8.48
CA THR A 110 -2.15 -5.29 -8.59
C THR A 110 -1.24 -5.02 -9.78
N THR A 111 -1.75 -4.43 -10.86
CA THR A 111 -0.94 -4.00 -12.01
C THR A 111 0.03 -2.87 -11.64
N ASP A 112 -0.44 -1.86 -10.91
CA ASP A 112 0.41 -0.76 -10.46
C ASP A 112 1.48 -1.27 -9.48
N LEU A 113 1.11 -2.18 -8.57
CA LEU A 113 2.04 -2.82 -7.64
C LEU A 113 3.09 -3.67 -8.38
N ALA A 114 2.69 -4.36 -9.46
CA ALA A 114 3.61 -5.15 -10.28
C ALA A 114 4.61 -4.27 -11.06
N ALA A 115 4.22 -3.04 -11.40
CA ALA A 115 5.05 -2.09 -12.16
C ALA A 115 5.90 -1.16 -11.27
N MET A 116 5.57 -1.05 -9.98
CA MET A 116 6.22 -0.12 -9.05
C MET A 116 7.72 -0.41 -8.93
N THR A 117 8.59 0.57 -9.08
CA THR A 117 10.04 0.38 -8.88
C THR A 117 10.37 0.19 -7.40
N PHE A 118 11.56 -0.35 -7.08
CA PHE A 118 11.98 -0.52 -5.69
C PHE A 118 12.02 0.81 -4.91
N GLU A 119 12.43 1.90 -5.55
CA GLU A 119 12.43 3.24 -4.94
C GLU A 119 11.01 3.75 -4.66
N GLN A 120 10.09 3.56 -5.61
CA GLN A 120 8.68 3.90 -5.43
C GLN A 120 8.05 3.07 -4.32
N TRP A 121 8.40 1.78 -4.23
CA TRP A 121 7.97 0.88 -3.17
C TRP A 121 8.45 1.36 -1.80
N VAL A 122 9.74 1.65 -1.65
CA VAL A 122 10.31 2.20 -0.41
C VAL A 122 9.60 3.51 -0.02
N THR A 123 9.39 4.41 -0.99
CA THR A 123 8.68 5.69 -0.75
C THR A 123 7.25 5.45 -0.27
N PHE A 124 6.55 4.49 -0.88
CA PHE A 124 5.22 4.08 -0.50
C PHE A 124 5.18 3.49 0.92
N LEU A 125 6.15 2.65 1.30
CA LEU A 125 6.28 2.11 2.65
C LEU A 125 6.51 3.22 3.69
N LYS A 126 7.38 4.18 3.39
CA LYS A 126 7.66 5.32 4.30
C LYS A 126 6.42 6.18 4.53
N ALA A 127 5.63 6.42 3.48
CA ALA A 127 4.37 7.16 3.59
C ALA A 127 3.41 6.43 4.54
N LYS A 128 3.24 5.12 4.36
CA LYS A 128 2.41 4.28 5.25
C LYS A 128 2.87 4.31 6.71
N ALA A 129 4.17 4.16 6.95
CA ALA A 129 4.72 4.21 8.30
C ALA A 129 4.45 5.55 9.00
N THR A 130 4.46 6.65 8.24
CA THR A 130 4.18 8.00 8.75
C THR A 130 2.69 8.21 9.07
N ASP A 131 1.80 7.70 8.21
CA ASP A 131 0.35 7.78 8.42
C ASP A 131 -0.10 6.94 9.64
N ALA A 132 0.52 5.77 9.82
CA ALA A 132 0.27 4.92 11.00
C ALA A 132 0.65 5.63 12.31
N ALA A 133 1.78 6.34 12.35
CA ALA A 133 2.21 7.11 13.51
C ALA A 133 1.24 8.26 13.87
N SER A 134 0.63 8.87 12.86
CA SER A 134 -0.29 10.00 13.04
C SER A 134 -1.63 9.59 13.66
N THR A 135 -2.07 8.36 13.43
CA THR A 135 -3.36 7.85 13.92
C THR A 135 -3.32 7.48 15.42
N SER A 136 -2.12 7.21 15.96
CA SER A 136 -1.92 6.89 17.38
C SER A 136 -1.83 8.12 18.31
N SER A 137 -1.85 9.34 17.78
CA SER A 137 -1.61 10.57 18.58
C SER A 137 -2.87 11.28 19.09
N SER A 138 -4.05 10.65 19.02
CA SER A 138 -5.34 11.28 19.39
C SER A 138 -5.99 10.66 20.62
N HIS A 139 -5.29 10.48 21.74
CA HIS A 139 -5.91 10.19 23.06
C HIS A 139 -5.03 10.71 24.21
N SER A 140 -5.21 11.99 24.59
CA SER A 140 -4.87 12.66 25.88
C SER A 140 -5.05 14.16 25.63
N ASP A 141 -5.81 14.99 26.34
CA ASP A 141 -6.50 14.91 27.62
C ASP A 141 -7.75 15.81 27.52
N ASN A 142 -8.96 15.24 27.52
CA ASN A 142 -10.14 16.08 27.72
C ASN A 142 -10.36 16.23 29.23
N LYS A 143 -9.63 17.18 29.82
CA LYS A 143 -9.81 17.65 31.19
C LYS A 143 -11.26 18.14 31.34
N SER A 144 -12.11 17.27 31.88
CA SER A 144 -13.51 17.56 32.17
C SER A 144 -13.58 18.75 33.13
N THR A 145 -14.16 19.84 32.65
CA THR A 145 -14.55 20.98 33.49
C THR A 145 -16.04 20.80 33.80
N PRO A 146 -16.51 20.88 35.06
CA PRO A 146 -17.92 20.76 35.35
C PRO A 146 -18.64 22.04 34.89
N ALA A 147 -19.47 21.93 33.85
CA ALA A 147 -20.38 23.00 33.43
C ALA A 147 -21.74 22.79 34.10
N ALA A 148 -22.23 23.86 34.75
CA ALA A 148 -23.53 23.96 35.39
C ALA A 148 -24.70 23.76 34.42
N PRO A 149 -25.90 23.37 34.90
CA PRO A 149 -27.06 23.16 34.05
C PRO A 149 -27.78 24.49 33.79
N ASN A 150 -28.09 24.80 32.53
CA ASN A 150 -29.23 25.67 32.20
C ASN A 150 -29.74 25.47 30.78
N ASP A 151 -31.02 25.10 30.72
CA ASP A 151 -32.09 25.51 29.82
C ASP A 151 -31.88 25.63 28.29
N LYS A 152 -32.59 24.74 27.59
CA LYS A 152 -33.72 25.02 26.68
C LYS A 152 -33.59 24.36 25.28
N PRO A 153 -34.62 23.64 24.79
CA PRO A 153 -34.63 23.12 23.42
C PRO A 153 -35.06 24.21 22.43
N ALA A 154 -34.24 24.48 21.43
CA ALA A 154 -34.64 25.24 20.24
C ALA A 154 -34.67 24.30 19.03
N THR A 155 -35.89 24.01 18.59
CA THR A 155 -36.22 23.41 17.30
C THR A 155 -35.69 24.30 16.18
N VAL A 156 -34.92 23.76 15.23
CA VAL A 156 -34.61 24.46 13.99
C VAL A 156 -34.86 23.56 12.78
N THR A 157 -35.75 24.05 11.95
CA THR A 157 -36.33 23.47 10.75
C THR A 157 -35.41 23.63 9.53
N THR A 158 -35.51 22.64 8.66
CA THR A 158 -34.93 22.40 7.32
C THR A 158 -34.68 23.60 6.40
N THR A 159 -33.64 23.54 5.57
CA THR A 159 -33.66 23.91 4.13
C THR A 159 -32.47 23.26 3.39
N PRO A 160 -32.70 22.45 2.34
CA PRO A 160 -31.65 22.01 1.42
C PRO A 160 -31.50 23.00 0.26
N THR A 161 -30.31 23.61 0.12
CA THR A 161 -29.92 24.39 -1.06
C THR A 161 -29.25 23.48 -2.08
N ALA A 162 -29.89 23.32 -3.24
CA ALA A 162 -29.36 22.60 -4.39
C ALA A 162 -28.29 23.45 -5.10
N SER A 163 -27.06 22.93 -5.17
CA SER A 163 -25.97 23.54 -5.93
C SER A 163 -25.89 22.95 -7.34
N LYS A 164 -25.93 23.86 -8.31
CA LYS A 164 -25.91 23.69 -9.76
C LYS A 164 -24.62 22.99 -10.26
N PRO A 165 -24.70 22.09 -11.27
CA PRO A 165 -23.51 21.52 -11.91
C PRO A 165 -22.92 22.49 -12.95
N SER A 166 -21.64 22.83 -12.80
CA SER A 166 -20.85 23.51 -13.83
C SER A 166 -20.05 22.48 -14.61
N ALA A 167 -20.41 22.32 -15.88
CA ALA A 167 -19.61 21.64 -16.88
C ALA A 167 -18.38 22.49 -17.24
N VAL A 168 -17.20 21.86 -17.28
CA VAL A 168 -16.03 22.39 -17.97
C VAL A 168 -15.42 21.29 -18.83
N SER A 169 -15.05 21.72 -20.03
CA SER A 169 -14.87 20.98 -21.27
C SER A 169 -13.39 20.99 -21.67
N GLY A 170 -12.86 19.81 -22.07
CA GLY A 170 -11.66 19.59 -22.92
C GLY A 170 -10.30 19.99 -22.35
N ALA A 171 -9.15 19.41 -22.72
CA ALA A 171 -8.75 18.21 -23.47
C ALA A 171 -7.24 17.99 -23.14
N PRO A 172 -6.68 16.77 -23.25
CA PRO A 172 -5.29 16.49 -22.88
C PRO A 172 -4.32 16.69 -24.05
N VAL A 173 -3.15 17.28 -23.79
CA VAL A 173 -1.96 17.16 -24.66
C VAL A 173 -0.75 16.98 -23.75
N VAL A 174 -0.23 15.75 -23.66
CA VAL A 174 1.12 15.50 -23.15
C VAL A 174 1.87 14.73 -24.22
N ALA A 175 2.84 15.41 -24.80
CA ALA A 175 3.69 14.92 -25.87
C ALA A 175 4.59 13.79 -25.39
N LEU A 176 4.66 12.74 -26.20
CA LEU A 176 5.59 11.61 -26.09
C LEU A 176 7.02 12.10 -26.35
N GLY A 177 7.84 12.13 -25.29
CA GLY A 177 9.29 12.26 -25.41
C GLY A 177 9.91 10.91 -25.73
N LEU A 178 10.42 10.75 -26.95
CA LEU A 178 11.28 9.66 -27.38
C LEU A 178 12.64 9.79 -26.67
N ILE A 179 12.97 8.85 -25.78
CA ILE A 179 14.33 8.70 -25.24
C ILE A 179 15.02 7.56 -25.99
N SER A 180 15.98 7.92 -26.83
CA SER A 180 16.92 7.03 -27.49
C SER A 180 17.82 6.35 -26.45
N ILE A 181 17.76 5.03 -26.33
CA ILE A 181 18.75 4.26 -25.56
C ILE A 181 19.76 3.69 -26.55
N ALA A 182 20.99 4.22 -26.50
CA ALA A 182 22.14 3.69 -27.21
C ALA A 182 22.56 2.36 -26.57
N ILE A 183 22.66 1.33 -27.40
CA ILE A 183 23.22 0.02 -27.04
C ILE A 183 24.75 0.15 -27.06
N MET A 184 25.39 0.20 -25.89
CA MET A 184 26.81 -0.12 -25.80
C MET A 184 26.97 -1.63 -25.59
N ALA A 185 27.38 -2.32 -26.65
CA ALA A 185 27.94 -3.65 -26.55
C ALA A 185 29.34 -3.54 -25.93
N ILE A 186 29.53 -4.11 -24.75
CA ILE A 186 30.87 -4.41 -24.22
C ILE A 186 31.12 -5.89 -24.46
N ALA A 187 32.00 -6.15 -25.42
CA ALA A 187 32.72 -7.41 -25.54
C ALA A 187 33.93 -7.35 -24.59
N ALA A 188 34.17 -8.40 -23.80
CA ALA A 188 35.49 -8.98 -23.58
C ALA A 188 35.47 -10.13 -22.55
N LEU A 189 36.08 -11.24 -23.01
CA LEU A 189 36.84 -12.27 -22.28
C LEU A 189 36.07 -13.26 -21.40
#